data_AF-S4PL73-F1
#
_entry.id   AF-S4PL73-F1
#
_cell.length_a   1.000
_cell.length_b   1.000
_cell.length_c   1.000
_cell.angle_alpha   90.00
_cell.angle_beta   90.00
_cell.angle_gamma   90.00
#
_symmetry.space_group_name_H-M   'P 1'
#
loop_
_entity.id
_entity.type
_entity.pdbx_description
1 polymer ?
#
loop_
_entity_poly.entity_id
_entity_poly.type
_entity_poly.pdbx_seq_one_letter_code
_entity_poly.pdbx_strand_id
1 'polypeptide(L)' 'PYGGLLAHFNIVEANMRYRRAEASTLLKDGEVIMSITNFPRLGCPNFTSPPYTPTPDKGVTRSHFFPDEGIFPGHPRFKT' A
#
# COMPACT_ATOMS: atom_id res chain seq x y z
N PRO A 1 6.34 10.09 19.48
CA PRO A 1 5.35 11.18 19.23
C PRO A 1 6.11 12.50 19.17
N TYR A 2 5.72 13.43 18.28
CA TYR A 2 6.24 14.80 18.35
C TYR A 2 5.71 15.44 19.65
N GLY A 3 6.58 16.06 20.44
CA GLY A 3 6.12 16.77 21.64
C GLY A 3 5.40 18.08 21.29
N GLY A 4 4.83 18.78 22.28
CA GLY A 4 4.02 19.99 22.06
C GLY A 4 4.77 21.28 21.70
N LEU A 5 6.09 21.25 21.54
CA LEU A 5 6.90 22.43 21.19
C LEU A 5 6.92 22.67 19.68
N LEU A 6 6.89 23.95 19.27
CA LEU A 6 6.99 24.35 17.86
C LEU A 6 8.25 23.82 17.17
N ALA A 7 9.36 23.65 17.92
CA ALA A 7 10.61 23.10 17.41
C ALA A 7 10.46 21.69 16.81
N HIS A 8 9.45 20.91 17.22
CA HIS A 8 9.22 19.57 16.67
C HIS A 8 8.60 19.59 15.27
N PHE A 9 8.03 20.70 14.80
CA PHE A 9 7.59 20.81 13.41
C PHE A 9 8.77 20.71 12.43
N ASN A 10 9.95 21.16 12.85
CA ASN A 10 11.16 21.13 12.02
C ASN A 10 11.69 19.71 11.75
N ILE A 11 11.24 18.70 12.50
CA ILE A 11 11.70 17.30 12.34
C ILE A 11 10.71 16.42 11.59
N VAL A 12 9.48 16.90 11.31
CA VAL A 12 8.43 16.09 10.68
C VAL A 12 8.85 15.62 9.30
N GLU A 13 9.34 16.55 8.48
CA GLU A 13 9.77 16.23 7.12
C GLU A 13 10.99 15.29 7.11
N ALA A 14 11.98 15.55 7.97
CA ALA A 14 13.14 14.68 8.10
C ALA A 14 12.73 13.24 8.46
N ASN A 15 11.79 13.08 9.39
CA ASN A 15 11.23 11.77 9.76
C ASN A 15 10.40 11.12 8.63
N MET A 16 9.69 11.91 7.82
CA MET A 16 8.99 11.40 6.63
C MET A 16 9.98 10.89 5.57
N ARG A 17 11.06 11.65 5.32
CA ARG A 17 12.13 11.24 4.39
C ARG A 17 12.85 10.00 4.88
N TYR A 18 13.17 9.92 6.18
CA TYR A 18 13.81 8.75 6.78
C TYR A 18 12.98 7.48 6.56
N ARG A 19 11.67 7.50 6.87
CA ARG A 19 10.78 6.35 6.65
C ARG A 19 10.72 5.93 5.18
N ARG A 20 10.68 6.89 4.28
CA ARG A 20 10.70 6.60 2.82
C ARG A 20 12.02 5.96 2.43
N ALA A 21 13.16 6.48 2.89
CA ALA A 21 14.47 5.93 2.60
C ALA A 21 14.61 4.50 3.13
N GLU A 22 14.26 4.28 4.40
CA GLU A 22 14.28 2.96 5.05
C GLU A 22 13.44 1.95 4.27
N ALA A 23 12.17 2.26 4.00
CA ALA A 23 11.30 1.37 3.24
C ALA A 23 11.78 1.15 1.79
N SER A 24 12.43 2.15 1.18
CA SER A 24 12.98 2.03 -0.18
C SER A 24 14.16 1.06 -0.26
N THR A 25 14.87 0.80 0.84
CA THR A 25 15.97 -0.19 0.85
C THR A 25 15.50 -1.64 0.69
N LEU A 26 14.20 -1.88 0.89
CA LEU A 26 13.58 -3.20 0.79
C LEU A 26 12.89 -3.46 -0.55
N LEU A 27 12.83 -2.45 -1.43
CA LEU A 27 12.17 -2.54 -2.73
C LEU A 27 13.02 -3.32 -3.74
N LYS A 28 12.33 -4.01 -4.65
CA LYS A 28 12.95 -4.66 -5.81
C LYS A 28 13.08 -3.67 -6.97
N ASP A 29 13.85 -4.07 -7.98
CA ASP A 29 13.98 -3.31 -9.22
C ASP A 29 12.61 -3.04 -9.86
N GLY A 30 12.37 -1.77 -10.18
CA GLY A 30 11.10 -1.32 -10.78
C GLY A 30 9.97 -1.03 -9.78
N GLU A 31 10.17 -1.25 -8.48
CA GLU A 31 9.20 -0.87 -7.44
C GLU A 31 9.47 0.55 -6.92
N VAL A 32 8.39 1.29 -6.62
CA VAL A 32 8.48 2.65 -6.04
C VAL A 32 7.37 2.88 -5.03
N ILE A 33 7.71 3.51 -3.91
CA ILE A 33 6.74 3.92 -2.89
C ILE A 33 6.17 5.29 -3.26
N MET A 34 4.85 5.41 -3.30
CA MET A 34 4.17 6.69 -3.51
C MET A 34 3.15 6.96 -2.41
N SER A 35 3.05 8.21 -1.98
CA SER A 35 2.04 8.66 -1.03
C SER A 35 0.82 9.15 -1.80
N ILE A 36 0.06 8.20 -2.36
CA ILE A 36 -1.15 8.48 -3.15
C ILE A 36 -2.41 8.23 -2.32
N THR A 37 -3.42 9.09 -2.50
CA THR A 37 -4.71 8.94 -1.81
C THR A 37 -5.58 7.85 -2.44
N ASN A 38 -5.53 7.73 -3.77
CA ASN A 38 -6.26 6.70 -4.51
C ASN A 38 -5.41 6.20 -5.68
N PHE A 39 -5.47 4.90 -5.96
CA PHE A 39 -4.74 4.32 -7.09
C PHE A 39 -5.58 4.46 -8.37
N PRO A 40 -5.13 5.20 -9.40
CA PRO A 40 -6.00 5.55 -10.53
C PRO A 40 -6.54 4.37 -11.33
N ARG A 41 -5.82 3.25 -11.36
CA ARG A 41 -6.20 2.03 -12.08
C ARG A 41 -6.77 0.94 -11.17
N LEU A 42 -7.14 1.27 -9.93
CA LEU A 42 -7.72 0.30 -9.00
C LEU A 42 -8.94 -0.37 -9.62
N GLY A 43 -8.92 -1.70 -9.69
CA GLY A 43 -10.02 -2.48 -10.29
C GLY A 43 -10.02 -2.55 -11.82
N CYS A 44 -9.08 -1.89 -12.51
CA CYS A 44 -8.89 -2.08 -13.95
C CYS A 44 -8.17 -3.40 -14.24
N PRO A 45 -8.27 -3.97 -15.47
CA PRO A 45 -7.49 -5.14 -15.84
C PRO A 45 -5.98 -4.93 -15.62
N ASN A 46 -5.31 -5.95 -15.07
CA ASN A 46 -3.86 -5.99 -14.83
C ASN A 46 -3.32 -4.85 -13.93
N PHE A 47 -4.08 -4.42 -12.93
CA PHE A 47 -3.65 -3.33 -12.03
C PHE A 47 -2.69 -3.77 -10.91
N THR A 48 -2.63 -5.07 -10.60
CA THR A 48 -1.71 -5.65 -9.62
C THR A 48 -0.42 -6.13 -10.27
N SER A 49 0.64 -6.32 -9.47
CA SER A 49 1.89 -6.95 -9.90
C SER A 49 2.24 -8.13 -8.97
N PRO A 50 2.27 -9.38 -9.48
CA PRO A 50 1.87 -9.77 -10.83
C PRO A 50 0.36 -9.56 -11.07
N PRO A 51 -0.12 -9.63 -12.34
CA PRO A 51 -1.54 -9.49 -12.65
C PRO A 51 -2.37 -10.65 -12.09
N TYR A 52 -3.47 -10.34 -11.40
CA TYR A 52 -4.44 -11.32 -10.87
C TYR A 52 -5.87 -11.03 -11.35
N THR A 53 -6.66 -12.09 -11.52
CA THR A 53 -8.06 -12.01 -11.94
C THR A 53 -8.99 -12.09 -10.72
N PRO A 54 -9.99 -11.20 -10.58
CA PRO A 54 -10.98 -11.26 -9.50
C PRO A 54 -11.78 -12.57 -9.51
N THR A 55 -12.19 -13.05 -8.33
CA THR A 55 -12.92 -14.32 -8.18
C THR A 55 -14.24 -14.14 -7.41
N PRO A 56 -15.26 -13.51 -8.03
CA PRO A 56 -16.51 -13.14 -7.35
C PRO A 56 -17.25 -14.36 -6.76
N ASP A 57 -17.10 -15.54 -7.35
CA ASP A 57 -17.84 -16.75 -6.93
C ASP A 57 -17.20 -17.50 -5.75
N LYS A 58 -15.98 -17.15 -5.34
CA LYS A 58 -15.25 -17.89 -4.28
C LYS A 58 -14.36 -17.05 -3.38
N GLY A 59 -13.82 -15.93 -3.88
CA GLY A 59 -12.90 -15.08 -3.16
C GLY A 59 -13.55 -14.37 -1.98
N VAL A 60 -12.72 -13.92 -1.03
CA VAL A 60 -13.12 -13.16 0.16
C VAL A 60 -13.77 -11.85 -0.25
N THR A 61 -13.20 -11.15 -1.23
CA THR A 61 -13.72 -9.87 -1.70
C THR A 61 -15.07 -9.98 -2.39
N ARG A 62 -15.37 -11.15 -2.98
CA ARG A 62 -16.52 -11.38 -3.89
C ARG A 62 -16.65 -10.33 -5.00
N SER A 63 -15.56 -9.63 -5.31
CA SER A 63 -15.56 -8.49 -6.22
C SER A 63 -15.37 -8.95 -7.67
N HIS A 64 -16.03 -8.26 -8.60
CA HIS A 64 -15.80 -8.41 -10.04
C HIS A 64 -14.54 -7.67 -10.53
N PHE A 65 -14.00 -6.77 -9.72
CA PHE A 65 -12.93 -5.84 -10.14
C PHE A 65 -11.65 -5.98 -9.31
N PHE A 66 -11.76 -6.40 -8.05
CA PHE A 66 -10.64 -6.44 -7.11
C PHE A 66 -10.30 -7.89 -6.73
N PRO A 67 -9.08 -8.39 -7.05
CA PRO A 67 -8.65 -9.73 -6.68
C PRO A 67 -8.24 -9.80 -5.20
N ASP A 68 -8.40 -10.96 -4.58
CA ASP A 68 -8.05 -11.17 -3.17
C ASP A 68 -6.55 -10.94 -2.89
N GLU A 69 -5.69 -11.08 -3.90
CA GLU A 69 -4.26 -10.80 -3.84
C GLU A 69 -3.94 -9.32 -3.63
N GLY A 70 -4.90 -8.42 -3.89
CA GLY A 70 -4.79 -7.01 -3.51
C GLY A 70 -4.99 -6.76 -2.02
N ILE A 71 -5.52 -7.73 -1.25
CA ILE A 71 -5.64 -7.66 0.20
C ILE A 71 -4.27 -7.99 0.83
N PHE A 72 -3.89 -7.27 1.88
CA PHE A 72 -2.68 -7.59 2.64
C PHE A 72 -2.70 -9.04 3.17
N PRO A 73 -1.80 -9.93 2.68
CA PRO A 73 -1.87 -11.35 3.01
C PRO A 73 -1.21 -11.69 4.35
N GLY A 74 -0.42 -10.78 4.92
CA GLY A 74 0.40 -11.04 6.10
C GLY A 74 -0.36 -11.06 7.43
N HIS A 75 -1.67 -10.81 7.44
CA HIS A 75 -2.45 -10.83 8.67
C HIS A 75 -3.91 -11.28 8.44
N PRO A 76 -4.41 -12.31 9.16
CA PRO A 76 -5.75 -12.89 8.94
C PRO A 76 -6.92 -11.90 9.03
N ARG A 77 -6.78 -10.86 9.88
CA ARG A 77 -7.78 -9.78 10.04
C ARG A 77 -8.32 -9.20 8.73
N PHE A 78 -7.52 -9.18 7.66
CA PHE A 78 -7.93 -8.57 6.39
C PHE A 78 -8.63 -9.54 5.44
N LYS A 79 -8.72 -10.83 5.79
CA LYS A 79 -9.32 -11.90 4.97
C LYS A 79 -10.55 -12.55 5.60
N THR A 80 -10.98 -12.04 6.75
CA THR A 80 -12.20 -12.46 7.47
C THR A 80 -13.43 -11.71 6.99
#